data_AF-A0A9D5CG97-F1
#
_entry.id   AF-A0A9D5CG97-F1
#
_cell.length_a   1.000
_cell.length_b   1.000
_cell.length_c   1.000
_cell.angle_alpha   90.00
_cell.angle_beta   90.00
_cell.angle_gamma   90.00
#
_symmetry.space_group_name_H-M   'P 1'
#
loop_
_entity.id
_entity.type
_entity.pdbx_description
1 polymer ?
#
loop_
_entity_poly.entity_id
_entity_poly.type
_entity_poly.pdbx_seq_one_letter_code
_entity_poly.pdbx_strand_id
1 'polypeptide(L)'
;MKYGLVHISARDLLRAEVEAGTENGKRAKEHMEKGIWVPDKIVVLMVKERLLKPDAQQNCCLLDGYPRSFSQGKVLEDLGIRPDNFILLDADGNATKEDIFDEIDNALSTLLKRKLGTDLASKTAGLAY
;
A
#
# COMPACT_ATOMS: atom_id res chain seq x y z
N MET A 1 -6.93 12.86 -2.23
CA MET A 1 -6.91 12.08 -0.97
C MET A 1 -6.62 13.01 0.20
N LYS A 2 -7.34 12.86 1.32
CA LYS A 2 -7.28 13.73 2.51
C LYS A 2 -5.88 13.92 3.12
N TYR A 3 -4.99 12.96 2.90
CA TYR A 3 -3.69 12.87 3.56
C TYR A 3 -2.46 12.97 2.64
N GLY A 4 -2.65 13.25 1.34
CA GLY A 4 -1.53 13.34 0.39
C GLY A 4 -0.76 12.03 0.18
N LEU A 5 -1.32 10.89 0.58
CA LEU A 5 -0.70 9.58 0.44
C LEU A 5 -0.80 9.06 -0.99
N VAL A 6 0.22 8.31 -1.40
CA VAL A 6 0.19 7.52 -2.62
C VAL A 6 -0.51 6.19 -2.29
N HIS A 7 -1.77 6.06 -2.70
CA HIS A 7 -2.52 4.82 -2.54
C HIS A 7 -2.09 3.81 -3.60
N ILE A 8 -1.72 2.63 -3.14
CA ILE A 8 -1.30 1.50 -3.96
C ILE A 8 -2.18 0.31 -3.58
N SER A 9 -3.18 0.05 -4.42
CA SER A 9 -4.08 -1.09 -4.31
C SER A 9 -3.70 -2.13 -5.34
N ALA A 10 -3.40 -3.35 -4.89
CA ALA A 10 -3.04 -4.45 -5.79
C ALA A 10 -4.14 -4.75 -6.81
N ARG A 11 -5.42 -4.57 -6.43
CA ARG A 11 -6.57 -4.75 -7.33
C ARG A 11 -6.60 -3.70 -8.43
N ASP A 12 -6.31 -2.45 -8.10
CA ASP A 12 -6.34 -1.36 -9.07
C ASP A 12 -5.15 -1.44 -10.02
N LEU A 13 -3.97 -1.83 -9.51
CA LEU A 13 -2.81 -2.13 -10.35
C LEU A 13 -3.11 -3.25 -11.34
N LEU A 14 -3.73 -4.34 -10.89
CA LEU A 14 -4.12 -5.44 -11.77
C LEU A 14 -5.07 -4.98 -12.88
N ARG A 15 -6.10 -4.20 -12.54
CA ARG A 15 -7.04 -3.66 -13.54
C ARG A 15 -6.35 -2.73 -14.52
N ALA A 16 -5.48 -1.84 -14.05
CA ALA A 16 -4.74 -0.92 -14.91
C ALA A 16 -3.81 -1.65 -15.89
N GLU A 17 -3.12 -2.70 -15.44
CA GLU A 17 -2.24 -3.51 -16.30
C GLU A 17 -3.03 -4.29 -17.35
N VAL A 18 -4.20 -4.83 -16.97
CA VAL A 18 -5.14 -5.48 -17.91
C VAL A 18 -5.64 -4.49 -18.96
N GLU A 19 -6.04 -3.29 -18.55
CA GLU A 19 -6.50 -2.22 -19.44
C GLU A 19 -5.40 -1.73 -20.39
N ALA A 20 -4.16 -1.61 -19.87
CA ALA A 20 -2.98 -1.23 -20.65
C ALA A 20 -2.48 -2.36 -21.58
N GLY A 21 -2.99 -3.58 -21.45
CA GLY A 21 -2.62 -4.72 -22.30
C GLY A 21 -1.16 -5.17 -22.13
N THR A 22 -0.55 -4.93 -20.97
CA THR A 22 0.83 -5.33 -20.69
C THR A 22 0.97 -6.85 -20.63
N GLU A 23 2.20 -7.36 -20.64
CA GLU A 23 2.46 -8.79 -20.48
C GLU A 23 1.94 -9.31 -19.12
N ASN A 24 2.14 -8.55 -18.04
CA ASN A 24 1.60 -8.89 -16.72
C ASN A 24 0.07 -8.81 -16.71
N GLY A 25 -0.51 -7.79 -17.36
CA GLY A 25 -1.94 -7.61 -17.52
C GLY A 25 -2.61 -8.78 -18.25
N LYS A 26 -2.01 -9.27 -19.34
CA LYS A 26 -2.54 -10.44 -20.07
C LYS A 26 -2.57 -11.69 -19.20
N ARG A 27 -1.49 -11.96 -18.46
CA ARG A 27 -1.41 -13.10 -17.52
C ARG A 27 -2.40 -12.95 -16.38
N ALA A 28 -2.55 -11.75 -15.84
CA ALA A 28 -3.52 -11.46 -14.79
C ALA A 28 -4.97 -11.63 -15.28
N LYS A 29 -5.27 -11.16 -16.49
CA LYS A 29 -6.60 -11.22 -17.11
C LYS A 29 -7.17 -12.64 -17.12
N GLU A 30 -6.37 -13.62 -17.52
CA GLU A 30 -6.79 -15.04 -17.55
C GLU A 30 -7.26 -15.57 -16.19
N HIS A 31 -6.63 -15.10 -15.10
CA HIS A 31 -6.98 -15.51 -13.74
C HIS A 31 -8.22 -14.74 -13.25
N MET A 32 -8.26 -13.43 -13.53
CA MET A 32 -9.36 -12.56 -13.14
C MET A 32 -10.68 -12.96 -13.81
N GLU A 33 -10.67 -13.31 -15.10
CA GLU A 33 -11.86 -13.77 -15.84
C GLU A 33 -12.40 -15.09 -15.32
N LYS A 34 -11.53 -15.96 -14.79
CA LYS A 34 -11.91 -17.23 -14.15
C LYS A 34 -12.38 -17.06 -12.70
N GLY A 35 -12.32 -15.85 -12.15
CA GLY A 35 -12.63 -15.59 -10.75
C GLY A 35 -11.66 -16.25 -9.76
N ILE A 36 -10.46 -16.62 -10.22
CA ILE A 36 -9.43 -17.24 -9.38
C ILE A 36 -8.39 -16.22 -8.94
N TRP A 37 -7.68 -16.54 -7.86
CA TRP A 37 -6.60 -15.71 -7.35
C TRP A 37 -5.49 -15.54 -8.37
N VAL A 38 -5.07 -14.28 -8.58
CA VAL A 38 -3.89 -13.97 -9.39
C VAL A 38 -2.65 -14.42 -8.61
N PRO A 39 -1.72 -15.20 -9.22
CA PRO A 39 -0.53 -15.69 -8.54
C PRO A 39 0.30 -14.59 -7.89
N ASP A 40 0.80 -14.86 -6.68
CA ASP A 40 1.62 -13.93 -5.89
C ASP A 40 2.77 -13.32 -6.69
N LYS A 41 3.47 -14.13 -7.50
CA LYS A 41 4.58 -13.67 -8.34
C LYS A 41 4.20 -12.52 -9.28
N ILE A 42 2.98 -12.56 -9.83
CA ILE A 42 2.47 -11.56 -10.77
C ILE A 42 2.11 -10.28 -9.99
N VAL A 43 1.41 -10.41 -8.86
CA VAL A 43 1.04 -9.28 -7.98
C VAL A 43 2.28 -8.56 -7.43
N VAL A 44 3.27 -9.32 -6.96
CA VAL A 44 4.54 -8.82 -6.42
C VAL A 44 5.28 -7.95 -7.44
N LEU A 45 5.38 -8.41 -8.69
CA LEU A 45 6.06 -7.65 -9.75
C LEU A 45 5.38 -6.30 -9.99
N MET A 46 4.06 -6.27 -10.10
CA MET A 46 3.30 -5.04 -10.29
C MET A 46 3.42 -4.07 -9.11
N VAL A 47 3.33 -4.57 -7.88
CA VAL A 47 3.48 -3.74 -6.67
C VAL A 47 4.90 -3.18 -6.59
N LYS A 48 5.92 -3.99 -6.90
CA LYS A 48 7.32 -3.54 -6.97
C LYS A 48 7.49 -2.41 -7.99
N GLU A 49 7.03 -2.61 -9.22
CA GLU A 49 7.15 -1.60 -10.28
C GLU A 49 6.45 -0.29 -9.90
N ARG A 50 5.29 -0.38 -9.22
CA ARG A 50 4.58 0.79 -8.72
C ARG A 50 5.33 1.53 -7.62
N LEU A 51 5.93 0.79 -6.68
CA LEU A 51 6.68 1.34 -5.56
C LEU A 51 7.98 2.02 -6.01
N LEU A 52 8.57 1.61 -7.13
CA LEU A 52 9.78 2.22 -7.69
C LEU A 52 9.52 3.54 -8.43
N LYS A 53 8.26 3.94 -8.64
CA LYS A 53 7.96 5.22 -9.29
C LYS A 53 8.36 6.41 -8.40
N PRO A 54 8.78 7.55 -9.00
CA PRO A 54 9.29 8.69 -8.23
C PRO A 54 8.31 9.21 -7.16
N ASP A 55 7.01 9.22 -7.46
CA ASP A 55 5.98 9.68 -6.52
C ASP A 55 5.88 8.77 -5.28
N ALA A 56 5.99 7.45 -5.46
CA ALA A 56 5.98 6.48 -4.37
C ALA A 56 7.28 6.49 -3.55
N GLN A 57 8.40 6.85 -4.17
CA GLN A 57 9.69 7.01 -3.48
C GLN A 57 9.77 8.32 -2.68
N GLN A 58 9.13 9.38 -3.17
CA GLN A 58 9.19 10.71 -2.57
C GLN A 58 8.11 10.95 -1.51
N ASN A 59 7.01 10.18 -1.53
CA ASN A 59 5.87 10.38 -0.66
C ASN A 59 5.56 9.14 0.18
N CYS A 60 4.79 9.34 1.25
CA CYS A 60 4.27 8.21 2.03
C CYS A 60 3.27 7.40 1.20
N CYS A 61 3.48 6.09 1.15
CA CYS A 61 2.61 5.15 0.46
C CYS A 61 1.63 4.47 1.43
N LEU A 62 0.40 4.26 0.97
CA LEU A 62 -0.58 3.38 1.61
C LEU A 62 -0.74 2.13 0.75
N LEU A 63 -0.27 1.00 1.26
CA LEU A 63 -0.49 -0.31 0.63
C LEU A 63 -1.83 -0.87 1.10
N ASP A 64 -2.80 -0.95 0.19
CA ASP A 64 -4.15 -1.43 0.49
C ASP A 64 -4.30 -2.90 0.09
N GLY A 65 -4.62 -3.73 1.09
CA GLY A 65 -4.80 -5.16 0.91
C GLY A 65 -3.52 -5.85 0.43
N TYR A 66 -2.34 -5.36 0.81
CA TYR A 66 -1.04 -5.96 0.51
C TYR A 66 -0.04 -5.72 1.64
N PRO A 67 0.75 -6.72 2.06
CA PRO A 67 0.73 -8.12 1.61
C PRO A 67 -0.46 -8.92 2.18
N ARG A 68 -0.90 -9.97 1.46
CA ARG A 68 -1.95 -10.93 1.88
C ARG A 68 -1.43 -12.33 2.18
N SER A 69 -0.16 -12.59 1.89
CA SER A 69 0.51 -13.85 2.17
C SER A 69 1.91 -13.59 2.72
N PHE A 70 2.45 -14.57 3.44
CA PHE A 70 3.82 -14.51 3.93
C PHE A 70 4.84 -14.36 2.78
N SER A 71 4.57 -14.99 1.62
CA SER A 71 5.44 -14.91 0.44
C SER A 71 5.53 -13.47 -0.09
N GLN A 72 4.42 -12.75 -0.14
CA GLN A 72 4.36 -11.34 -0.56
C GLN A 72 5.11 -10.43 0.42
N GLY A 73 4.97 -10.69 1.73
CA GLY A 73 5.68 -9.97 2.78
C GLY A 73 7.20 -10.18 2.69
N LYS A 74 7.63 -11.43 2.44
CA LYS A 74 9.05 -11.74 2.24
C LYS A 74 9.65 -10.99 1.05
N VAL A 75 8.91 -10.84 -0.04
CA VAL A 75 9.43 -10.08 -1.18
C VAL A 75 9.57 -8.59 -0.86
N LEU A 76 8.64 -7.98 -0.10
CA LEU A 76 8.84 -6.60 0.36
C LEU A 76 10.13 -6.45 1.17
N GLU A 77 10.37 -7.39 2.07
CA GLU A 77 11.59 -7.44 2.88
C GLU A 77 12.85 -7.57 2.01
N ASP A 78 12.84 -8.48 1.03
CA ASP A 78 13.96 -8.68 0.10
C ASP A 78 14.24 -7.45 -0.79
N LEU A 79 13.21 -6.64 -1.05
CA LEU A 79 13.33 -5.36 -1.75
C LEU A 79 13.79 -4.21 -0.85
N GLY A 80 14.01 -4.46 0.45
CA GLY A 80 14.34 -3.43 1.43
C GLY A 80 13.16 -2.53 1.80
N ILE A 81 11.94 -2.90 1.41
CA ILE A 81 10.73 -2.13 1.69
C ILE A 81 10.13 -2.64 3.00
N ARG A 82 10.31 -1.87 4.08
CA ARG A 82 9.71 -2.17 5.38
C ARG A 82 8.58 -1.18 5.65
N PRO A 83 7.32 -1.64 5.79
CA PRO A 83 6.24 -0.77 6.22
C PRO A 83 6.54 -0.20 7.61
N ASP A 84 6.37 1.11 7.77
CA ASP A 84 6.54 1.78 9.07
C ASP A 84 5.42 1.38 10.05
N ASN A 85 4.22 1.14 9.52
CA ASN A 85 3.02 0.90 10.30
C ASN A 85 2.11 -0.10 9.59
N PHE A 86 1.32 -0.83 10.37
CA PHE A 86 0.25 -1.69 9.90
C PHE A 86 -1.06 -1.20 10.53
N ILE A 87 -2.07 -0.99 9.69
CA ILE A 87 -3.43 -0.69 10.14
C ILE A 87 -4.25 -1.95 9.93
N LEU A 88 -4.58 -2.62 11.03
CA LEU A 88 -5.52 -3.73 11.03
C LEU A 88 -6.91 -3.15 11.22
N LEU A 89 -7.77 -3.35 10.22
CA LEU A 89 -9.19 -3.02 10.35
C LEU A 89 -9.91 -4.28 10.77
N ASP A 90 -10.33 -4.32 12.03
CA ASP A 90 -11.10 -5.42 12.61
C ASP A 90 -12.54 -4.97 12.80
N ALA A 91 -13.31 -5.12 11.73
CA ALA A 91 -14.72 -4.80 11.71
C ALA A 91 -15.52 -6.06 12.07
N ASP A 92 -16.28 -6.01 13.15
CA ASP A 92 -17.26 -7.05 13.43
C ASP A 92 -18.40 -7.02 12.40
N GLY A 93 -19.23 -8.07 12.36
CA GLY A 93 -20.32 -8.17 11.39
C GLY A 93 -21.41 -7.09 11.52
N ASN A 94 -21.36 -6.26 12.57
CA ASN A 94 -22.31 -5.17 12.83
C ASN A 94 -21.72 -3.79 12.53
N ALA A 95 -20.42 -3.69 12.28
CA ALA A 95 -19.75 -2.44 11.97
C ALA A 95 -20.37 -1.79 10.71
N THR A 96 -20.74 -0.53 10.86
CA THR A 96 -21.20 0.28 9.74
C THR A 96 -20.00 0.73 8.90
N LYS A 97 -20.27 1.27 7.71
CA LYS A 97 -19.20 1.85 6.89
C LYS A 97 -18.58 3.05 7.58
N GLU A 98 -19.41 3.83 8.24
CA GLU A 98 -19.05 5.03 9.00
C GLU A 98 -18.07 4.67 10.13
N ASP A 99 -18.34 3.59 10.88
CA ASP A 99 -17.44 3.10 11.92
C ASP A 99 -16.04 2.76 11.36
N ILE A 100 -16.01 2.05 10.23
CA ILE A 100 -14.76 1.67 9.56
C ILE A 100 -14.01 2.90 9.06
N PHE A 101 -14.71 3.86 8.46
CA PHE A 101 -14.08 5.09 7.96
C PHE A 101 -13.50 5.93 9.09
N ASP A 102 -14.22 6.06 10.20
CA ASP A 102 -13.75 6.81 11.36
C ASP A 102 -12.52 6.13 12.00
N GLU A 103 -12.48 4.80 12.07
CA GLU A 103 -11.32 4.05 12.55
C GLU A 103 -10.08 4.31 11.66
N ILE A 104 -10.24 4.20 10.33
CA ILE A 104 -9.18 4.50 9.36
C ILE A 104 -8.69 5.94 9.54
N ASP A 105 -9.62 6.90 9.65
CA ASP A 105 -9.30 8.33 9.73
C ASP A 105 -8.51 8.66 11.00
N ASN A 106 -8.92 8.08 12.12
CA ASN A 106 -8.26 8.21 13.42
C ASN A 106 -6.86 7.59 13.41
N ALA A 107 -6.72 6.38 12.84
CA ALA A 107 -5.44 5.69 12.70
C ALA A 107 -4.46 6.53 11.84
N LEU A 108 -4.88 6.92 10.64
CA LEU A 108 -4.06 7.71 9.72
C LEU A 108 -3.67 9.07 10.31
N SER A 109 -4.63 9.78 10.92
CA SER A 109 -4.37 11.05 11.59
C SER A 109 -3.31 10.93 12.70
N THR A 110 -3.40 9.86 13.51
CA THR A 110 -2.44 9.62 14.60
C THR A 110 -1.05 9.30 14.07
N LEU A 111 -0.96 8.44 13.06
CA LEU A 111 0.32 8.02 12.46
C LEU A 111 1.02 9.18 11.76
N LEU A 112 0.28 9.99 11.01
CA LEU A 112 0.85 11.14 10.29
C LEU A 112 1.30 12.25 11.23
N LYS A 113 0.56 12.52 12.31
CA LYS A 113 1.00 13.46 13.35
C LYS A 113 2.32 13.00 14.00
N ARG A 114 2.46 11.71 14.30
CA ARG A 114 3.71 11.14 14.82
C ARG A 114 4.84 11.32 13.82
N LYS A 115 4.65 10.93 12.55
CA LYS A 115 5.71 11.02 11.53
C LYS A 115 6.17 12.45 11.30
N LEU A 116 5.24 13.40 11.17
CA LEU A 116 5.56 14.83 11.02
C LEU A 116 6.25 15.43 12.24
N GLY A 117 5.82 15.06 13.46
CA GLY A 117 6.48 15.51 14.69
C GLY A 117 7.91 14.97 14.84
N THR A 118 8.15 13.74 14.39
CA THR A 118 9.47 13.11 14.41
C THR A 118 10.40 13.72 13.35
N ASP A 119 9.89 14.01 12.15
CA ASP A 119 10.62 14.69 11.09
C ASP A 119 11.04 16.10 11.49
N LEU A 120 10.16 16.87 12.14
CA LEU A 120 10.52 18.20 12.66
C LEU A 120 11.63 18.12 13.71
N ALA A 121 11.59 17.15 14.62
CA ALA A 121 12.61 16.95 15.64
C ALA A 121 13.97 16.52 15.04
N SER A 122 13.96 15.70 13.99
CA SER A 122 15.19 15.29 13.29
C SER A 122 15.85 16.44 12.50
N LYS A 123 15.04 17.31 11.88
CA LYS A 123 15.52 18.48 11.13
C LYS A 123 16.10 19.56 12.04
N THR A 124 15.53 19.78 13.24
CA THR A 124 16.09 20.73 14.20
C THR A 124 17.37 20.22 14.85
N ALA A 125 17.50 18.90 15.09
CA ALA A 125 18.72 18.30 15.58
C ALA A 125 19.89 18.36 14.57
N GLY A 126 19.59 18.30 13.26
CA GLY A 126 20.59 18.42 12.18
C GLY A 126 21.10 19.84 11.91
N LEU A 127 20.45 20.88 12.46
CA LEU A 127 20.85 22.29 12.31
C LEU A 127 21.63 22.83 13.53
N ALA A 128 21.89 21.98 14.53
CA ALA A 128 22.55 22.37 15.78
C ALA A 128 24.07 22.09 15.80
N TYR A 129 24.71 21.89 14.64
CA TYR A 129 26.16 21.69 14.51
C TYR A 129 26.76 22.65 13.48
#